data_AF-A0A0S8EV49-F1
#
_entry.id   AF-A0A0S8EV49-F1
#
_cell.length_a   1.000
_cell.length_b   1.000
_cell.length_c   1.000
_cell.angle_alpha   90.00
_cell.angle_beta   90.00
_cell.angle_gamma   90.00
#
_symmetry.space_group_name_H-M   'P 1'
#
loop_
_entity.id
_entity.type
_entity.pdbx_description
1 polymer ?
#
loop_
_entity_poly.entity_id
_entity_poly.type
_entity_poly.pdbx_seq_one_letter_code
_entity_poly.pdbx_strand_id
1 'polypeptide(L)'
;MGFLVFNEWWYPNFCALLDTLGVRSHLVPTLDLAVQFDGGAWRTRHDTSFWREIADEAERFQLAMPDVAANPLAYAEVTIEEWLDKNGYSNIFRDAVLAPLLSTTFLTRTGLPDSSIFTCACFFGPFPILSLLTRVAWRTVEGGSRSYVNAMLDGFPGGLRPGSRVERIRRNRTRVELLVDGRREKFDHVVLATPADVSLTLLEEPSQDETTYLGDFTYDDAHVVLHRDERTMPTERRLWAAFNFVTEEASGPFRQGSYSYFSSAFQRWVDDDVFVTVGPRSAKIPPEHRLSEHHWRHRVPDFAAPIRSRELRRIQGKRRTWYCGEYTSLIGAHEGSLISGLAVAAALGAPYPFPDRKAARRLFEDAAADHAGLIKTVRPAHESFWPPSLGALVGQMLGSSLAQRARGPRELVPARLASLVSNLVVDRVPVYRSFKKELSSPHGDVRARVYRRDTDA
;
A
#
# COMPACT_ATOMS: atom_id res chain seq x y z
N MET A 1 11.53 -12.64 4.01
CA MET A 1 10.45 -11.93 4.73
C MET A 1 10.57 -10.42 4.51
N GLY A 2 9.48 -9.64 4.68
CA GLY A 2 9.47 -8.18 4.50
C GLY A 2 8.79 -7.75 3.19
N PHE A 3 9.33 -6.74 2.51
CA PHE A 3 8.88 -6.37 1.16
C PHE A 3 9.33 -7.43 0.15
N LEU A 4 8.36 -8.10 -0.51
CA LEU A 4 8.63 -9.30 -1.30
C LEU A 4 8.56 -9.06 -2.81
N VAL A 5 7.58 -8.28 -3.26
CA VAL A 5 7.24 -8.15 -4.68
C VAL A 5 6.87 -6.71 -5.03
N PHE A 6 7.19 -6.32 -6.26
CA PHE A 6 6.88 -5.01 -6.83
C PHE A 6 6.49 -5.16 -8.31
N ASN A 7 5.89 -4.13 -8.89
CA ASN A 7 5.65 -4.09 -10.34
C ASN A 7 6.05 -2.71 -10.90
N GLU A 8 6.39 -2.65 -12.18
CA GLU A 8 6.98 -1.46 -12.78
C GLU A 8 6.02 -0.27 -12.81
N TRP A 9 4.72 -0.53 -12.86
CA TRP A 9 3.69 0.52 -12.93
C TRP A 9 3.48 1.23 -11.58
N TRP A 10 3.39 0.47 -10.50
CA TRP A 10 3.14 0.97 -9.15
C TRP A 10 4.41 1.39 -8.41
N TYR A 11 5.58 0.98 -8.91
CA TYR A 11 6.86 1.19 -8.23
C TYR A 11 7.92 1.81 -9.16
N PRO A 12 7.62 2.88 -9.94
CA PRO A 12 8.55 3.39 -10.93
C PRO A 12 9.83 3.99 -10.31
N ASN A 13 9.76 4.65 -9.15
CA ASN A 13 10.95 5.16 -8.45
C ASN A 13 11.77 4.01 -7.85
N PHE A 14 11.11 2.98 -7.31
CA PHE A 14 11.83 1.81 -6.82
C PHE A 14 12.54 1.06 -7.96
N CYS A 15 11.91 0.94 -9.14
CA CYS A 15 12.58 0.39 -10.33
C CYS A 15 13.79 1.23 -10.72
N ALA A 16 13.63 2.56 -10.78
CA ALA A 16 14.73 3.48 -11.05
C ALA A 16 15.87 3.36 -10.03
N LEU A 17 15.55 3.16 -8.75
CA LEU A 17 16.52 2.92 -7.69
C LEU A 17 17.30 1.63 -7.92
N LEU A 18 16.60 0.52 -8.19
CA LEU A 18 17.26 -0.77 -8.44
C LEU A 18 18.21 -0.69 -9.64
N ASP A 19 17.77 -0.07 -10.74
CA ASP A 19 18.60 0.15 -11.93
C ASP A 19 19.84 0.97 -11.61
N THR A 20 19.69 2.04 -10.83
CA THR A 20 20.80 2.92 -10.41
C THR A 20 21.82 2.17 -9.55
N LEU A 21 21.35 1.27 -8.69
CA LEU A 21 22.20 0.46 -7.80
C LEU A 21 22.77 -0.79 -8.50
N GLY A 22 22.37 -1.08 -9.74
CA GLY A 22 22.74 -2.32 -10.44
C GLY A 22 22.15 -3.58 -9.79
N VAL A 23 21.06 -3.44 -9.02
CA VAL A 23 20.44 -4.57 -8.31
C VAL A 23 19.41 -5.24 -9.21
N ARG A 24 19.65 -6.53 -9.49
CA ARG A 24 18.79 -7.31 -10.40
C ARG A 24 17.46 -7.68 -9.74
N SER A 25 16.44 -7.82 -10.57
CA SER A 25 15.13 -8.34 -10.21
C SER A 25 14.61 -9.26 -11.33
N HIS A 26 13.70 -10.17 -11.00
CA HIS A 26 13.14 -11.09 -11.98
C HIS A 26 11.62 -11.21 -11.86
N LEU A 27 10.97 -11.60 -12.96
CA LEU A 27 9.53 -11.84 -12.99
C LEU A 27 9.16 -13.04 -12.13
N VAL A 28 8.16 -12.83 -11.28
CA VAL A 28 7.54 -13.86 -10.47
C VAL A 28 6.62 -14.71 -11.37
N PRO A 29 6.76 -16.05 -11.39
CA PRO A 29 5.95 -16.91 -12.25
C PRO A 29 4.44 -16.84 -11.94
N THR A 30 4.09 -16.79 -10.65
CA THR A 30 2.72 -16.65 -10.18
C THR A 30 2.67 -15.96 -8.80
N LEU A 31 1.68 -15.11 -8.60
CA LEU A 31 1.30 -14.59 -7.28
C LEU A 31 -0.15 -14.90 -6.96
N ASP A 32 -0.54 -16.14 -7.28
CA ASP A 32 -1.87 -16.61 -6.93
C ASP A 32 -2.11 -16.52 -5.43
N LEU A 33 -3.35 -16.19 -5.09
CA LEU A 33 -3.93 -16.40 -3.78
C LEU A 33 -4.73 -17.70 -3.78
N ALA A 34 -4.54 -18.50 -2.74
CA ALA A 34 -5.41 -19.60 -2.36
C ALA A 34 -6.09 -19.27 -1.03
N VAL A 35 -7.37 -19.60 -0.91
CA VAL A 35 -8.16 -19.40 0.29
C VAL A 35 -8.82 -20.71 0.67
N GLN A 36 -8.68 -21.13 1.92
CA GLN A 36 -9.37 -22.28 2.50
C GLN A 36 -10.18 -21.84 3.71
N PHE A 37 -11.42 -22.32 3.78
CA PHE A 37 -12.38 -22.02 4.83
C PHE A 37 -13.35 -23.17 5.07
N ASP A 38 -14.17 -23.06 6.12
CA ASP A 38 -15.21 -24.06 6.39
C ASP A 38 -16.28 -24.01 5.30
N GLY A 39 -16.46 -25.12 4.59
CA GLY A 39 -17.36 -25.22 3.45
C GLY A 39 -16.69 -25.04 2.07
N GLY A 40 -15.39 -24.76 1.98
CA GLY A 40 -14.73 -24.79 0.67
C GLY A 40 -13.32 -24.20 0.59
N ALA A 41 -12.80 -24.22 -0.64
CA ALA A 41 -11.56 -23.58 -0.98
C ALA A 41 -11.55 -23.10 -2.44
N TRP A 42 -10.81 -22.05 -2.69
CA TRP A 42 -10.57 -21.55 -4.04
C TRP A 42 -9.16 -21.03 -4.19
N ARG A 43 -8.73 -20.94 -5.44
CA ARG A 43 -7.47 -20.31 -5.79
C ARG A 43 -7.72 -19.46 -7.01
N THR A 44 -7.21 -18.23 -6.98
CA THR A 44 -7.23 -17.33 -8.16
C THR A 44 -6.79 -18.10 -9.40
N ARG A 45 -7.59 -18.01 -10.47
CA ARG A 45 -7.31 -18.65 -11.77
C ARG A 45 -7.27 -20.20 -11.73
N HIS A 46 -7.75 -20.82 -10.64
CA HIS A 46 -7.97 -22.25 -10.57
C HIS A 46 -9.47 -22.51 -10.50
N ASP A 47 -9.95 -23.39 -11.37
CA ASP A 47 -11.36 -23.73 -11.43
C ASP A 47 -11.74 -24.74 -10.33
N THR A 48 -12.11 -24.24 -9.15
CA THR A 48 -12.73 -25.05 -8.07
C THR A 48 -14.25 -25.00 -8.20
N SER A 49 -14.98 -25.96 -7.61
CA SER A 49 -16.45 -25.93 -7.58
C SER A 49 -16.97 -24.60 -7.02
N PHE A 50 -16.40 -24.16 -5.88
CA PHE A 50 -16.71 -22.87 -5.28
C PHE A 50 -16.44 -21.70 -6.24
N TRP A 51 -15.31 -21.71 -6.96
CA TRP A 51 -14.99 -20.60 -7.86
C TRP A 51 -16.03 -20.46 -8.98
N ARG A 52 -16.56 -21.56 -9.52
CA ARG A 52 -17.62 -21.51 -10.55
C ARG A 52 -18.89 -20.85 -10.03
N GLU A 53 -19.24 -21.08 -8.77
CA GLU A 53 -20.43 -20.50 -8.15
C GLU A 53 -20.29 -18.98 -7.94
N ILE A 54 -19.05 -18.48 -7.75
CA ILE A 54 -18.78 -17.08 -7.44
C ILE A 54 -18.16 -16.26 -8.58
N ALA A 55 -17.88 -16.90 -9.72
CA ALA A 55 -17.17 -16.29 -10.84
C ALA A 55 -17.88 -15.03 -11.38
N ASP A 56 -19.21 -15.08 -11.50
CA ASP A 56 -20.02 -13.95 -11.99
C ASP A 56 -19.91 -12.73 -11.06
N GLU A 57 -19.90 -12.94 -9.74
CA GLU A 57 -19.71 -11.86 -8.77
C GLU A 57 -18.28 -11.31 -8.81
N ALA A 58 -17.27 -12.19 -8.92
CA ALA A 58 -15.88 -11.78 -9.04
C ALA A 58 -15.62 -10.94 -10.31
N GLU A 59 -16.22 -11.33 -11.44
CA GLU A 59 -16.14 -10.58 -12.69
C GLU A 59 -16.83 -9.22 -12.57
N ARG A 60 -18.08 -9.20 -12.09
CA ARG A 60 -18.84 -7.97 -11.91
C ARG A 60 -18.14 -6.99 -10.97
N PHE A 61 -17.51 -7.49 -9.91
CA PHE A 61 -16.71 -6.68 -8.99
C PHE A 61 -15.51 -6.07 -9.70
N GLN A 62 -14.67 -6.91 -10.34
CA GLN A 62 -13.47 -6.45 -11.04
C GLN A 62 -13.79 -5.40 -12.11
N LEU A 63 -14.87 -5.59 -12.87
CA LEU A 63 -15.27 -4.67 -13.95
C LEU A 63 -15.86 -3.35 -13.43
N ALA A 64 -16.38 -3.33 -12.20
CA ALA A 64 -16.92 -2.11 -11.58
C ALA A 64 -15.83 -1.22 -10.95
N MET A 65 -14.71 -1.81 -10.49
CA MET A 65 -13.68 -1.07 -9.75
C MET A 65 -13.09 0.13 -10.51
N PRO A 66 -12.82 0.08 -11.82
CA PRO A 66 -12.33 1.25 -12.51
C PRO A 66 -13.32 2.43 -12.55
N ASP A 67 -14.63 2.15 -12.67
CA ASP A 67 -15.66 3.19 -12.60
C ASP A 67 -15.75 3.80 -11.20
N VAL A 68 -15.60 2.98 -10.15
CA VAL A 68 -15.52 3.46 -8.76
C VAL A 68 -14.28 4.36 -8.57
N ALA A 69 -13.11 3.91 -9.03
CA ALA A 69 -11.87 4.67 -8.93
C ALA A 69 -11.89 5.98 -9.74
N ALA A 70 -12.66 6.04 -10.83
CA ALA A 70 -12.86 7.25 -11.62
C ALA A 70 -13.84 8.26 -11.01
N ASN A 71 -14.64 7.86 -10.01
CA ASN A 71 -15.65 8.69 -9.36
C ASN A 71 -15.41 8.85 -7.85
N PRO A 72 -14.22 9.30 -7.45
CA PRO A 72 -13.81 9.33 -6.04
C PRO A 72 -14.74 10.13 -5.13
N LEU A 73 -15.26 11.27 -5.56
CA LEU A 73 -16.17 12.08 -4.73
C LEU A 73 -17.49 11.36 -4.41
N ALA A 74 -17.91 10.43 -5.27
CA ALA A 74 -19.11 9.64 -5.04
C ALA A 74 -18.86 8.45 -4.09
N TYR A 75 -17.61 8.02 -3.94
CA TYR A 75 -17.27 6.75 -3.31
C TYR A 75 -16.24 6.84 -2.17
N ALA A 76 -15.69 8.02 -1.89
CA ALA A 76 -14.68 8.22 -0.85
C ALA A 76 -15.24 8.03 0.58
N GLU A 77 -16.54 8.25 0.77
CA GLU A 77 -17.23 8.08 2.06
C GLU A 77 -18.10 6.82 2.10
N VAL A 78 -18.11 6.03 1.03
CA VAL A 78 -18.89 4.78 0.94
C VAL A 78 -18.00 3.63 1.38
N THR A 79 -18.43 2.87 2.39
CA THR A 79 -17.73 1.67 2.85
C THR A 79 -17.75 0.57 1.80
N ILE A 80 -16.81 -0.38 1.89
CA ILE A 80 -16.82 -1.57 1.05
C ILE A 80 -18.12 -2.35 1.24
N GLU A 81 -18.57 -2.52 2.48
CA GLU A 81 -19.80 -3.27 2.80
C GLU A 81 -21.06 -2.61 2.22
N GLU A 82 -21.27 -1.30 2.45
CA GLU A 82 -22.42 -0.58 1.90
C GLU A 82 -22.47 -0.63 0.37
N TRP A 83 -21.31 -0.56 -0.29
CA TRP A 83 -21.25 -0.66 -1.73
C TRP A 83 -21.60 -2.07 -2.22
N LEU A 84 -21.12 -3.11 -1.55
CA LEU A 84 -21.45 -4.50 -1.89
C LEU A 84 -22.95 -4.77 -1.73
N ASP A 85 -23.53 -4.38 -0.59
CA ASP A 85 -24.95 -4.59 -0.29
C ASP A 85 -25.84 -3.87 -1.32
N LYS A 86 -25.53 -2.60 -1.60
CA LYS A 86 -26.28 -1.79 -2.58
C LYS A 86 -26.23 -2.37 -4.00
N ASN A 87 -25.12 -3.04 -4.34
CA ASN A 87 -24.94 -3.64 -5.66
C ASN A 87 -25.31 -5.14 -5.67
N GLY A 88 -25.95 -5.67 -4.62
CA GLY A 88 -26.46 -7.05 -4.61
C GLY A 88 -25.37 -8.12 -4.66
N TYR A 89 -24.22 -7.89 -4.05
CA TYR A 89 -23.23 -8.94 -3.82
C TYR A 89 -23.65 -9.83 -2.65
N SER A 90 -23.32 -11.11 -2.72
CA SER A 90 -23.63 -12.07 -1.67
C SER A 90 -22.69 -11.95 -0.48
N ASN A 91 -23.17 -12.36 0.70
CA ASN A 91 -22.32 -12.48 1.89
C ASN A 91 -21.14 -13.44 1.66
N ILE A 92 -21.35 -14.49 0.86
CA ILE A 92 -20.28 -15.46 0.57
C ILE A 92 -19.19 -14.84 -0.33
N PHE A 93 -19.54 -14.00 -1.31
CA PHE A 93 -18.54 -13.24 -2.07
C PHE A 93 -17.76 -12.29 -1.16
N ARG A 94 -18.49 -11.50 -0.36
CA ARG A 94 -17.91 -10.55 0.57
C ARG A 94 -16.91 -11.22 1.52
N ASP A 95 -17.35 -12.30 2.15
CA ASP A 95 -16.63 -12.86 3.28
C ASP A 95 -15.62 -13.94 2.83
N ALA A 96 -15.93 -14.78 1.82
CA ALA A 96 -15.04 -15.85 1.38
C ALA A 96 -14.06 -15.43 0.27
N VAL A 97 -14.33 -14.34 -0.45
CA VAL A 97 -13.48 -13.87 -1.56
C VAL A 97 -12.80 -12.55 -1.20
N LEU A 98 -13.58 -11.50 -0.97
CA LEU A 98 -13.02 -10.15 -0.84
C LEU A 98 -12.28 -9.95 0.48
N ALA A 99 -12.86 -10.37 1.61
CA ALA A 99 -12.21 -10.22 2.92
C ALA A 99 -10.82 -10.91 2.97
N PRO A 100 -10.66 -12.22 2.67
CA PRO A 100 -9.36 -12.88 2.63
C PRO A 100 -8.34 -12.21 1.71
N LEU A 101 -8.78 -11.73 0.54
CA LEU A 101 -7.93 -11.03 -0.41
C LEU A 101 -7.40 -9.71 0.16
N LEU A 102 -8.28 -8.90 0.75
CA LEU A 102 -7.90 -7.63 1.36
C LEU A 102 -7.08 -7.83 2.64
N SER A 103 -7.45 -8.79 3.50
CA SER A 103 -6.70 -9.11 4.72
C SER A 103 -5.27 -9.56 4.39
N THR A 104 -5.09 -10.38 3.34
CA THR A 104 -3.75 -10.80 2.89
C THR A 104 -2.95 -9.63 2.32
N THR A 105 -3.61 -8.68 1.66
CA THR A 105 -2.96 -7.52 1.04
C THR A 105 -2.55 -6.46 2.06
N PHE A 106 -3.44 -6.15 2.99
CA PHE A 106 -3.24 -5.13 4.02
C PHE A 106 -2.65 -5.69 5.32
N LEU A 107 -2.43 -7.01 5.38
CA LEU A 107 -1.86 -7.70 6.54
C LEU A 107 -2.70 -7.54 7.81
N THR A 108 -4.02 -7.36 7.64
CA THR A 108 -4.96 -7.17 8.75
C THR A 108 -5.41 -8.51 9.31
N ARG A 109 -5.62 -8.56 10.63
CA ARG A 109 -6.16 -9.75 11.30
C ARG A 109 -7.67 -9.86 11.19
N THR A 110 -8.31 -8.79 10.72
CA THR A 110 -9.75 -8.60 10.58
C THR A 110 -10.15 -8.61 9.11
N GLY A 111 -11.38 -9.05 8.82
CA GLY A 111 -11.95 -9.25 7.48
C GLY A 111 -11.90 -8.02 6.56
N LEU A 112 -13.03 -7.42 6.22
CA LEU A 112 -13.01 -6.20 5.41
C LEU A 112 -12.36 -5.04 6.19
N PRO A 113 -11.41 -4.29 5.58
CA PRO A 113 -10.85 -3.11 6.22
C PRO A 113 -11.91 -2.02 6.37
N ASP A 114 -11.80 -1.22 7.44
CA ASP A 114 -12.64 -0.04 7.68
C ASP A 114 -12.19 1.11 6.75
N SER A 115 -12.45 0.94 5.45
CA SER A 115 -11.98 1.82 4.40
C SER A 115 -13.05 2.00 3.32
N SER A 116 -12.86 3.03 2.49
CA SER A 116 -13.77 3.33 1.41
C SER A 116 -13.62 2.37 0.25
N ILE A 117 -14.74 2.10 -0.45
CA ILE A 117 -14.72 1.34 -1.70
C ILE A 117 -13.86 2.04 -2.76
N PHE A 118 -13.73 3.37 -2.70
CA PHE A 118 -12.77 4.11 -3.53
C PHE A 118 -11.32 3.67 -3.28
N THR A 119 -10.90 3.59 -2.01
CA THR A 119 -9.54 3.16 -1.64
C THR A 119 -9.30 1.72 -2.10
N CYS A 120 -10.28 0.85 -1.91
CA CYS A 120 -10.26 -0.53 -2.43
C CYS A 120 -10.09 -0.53 -3.96
N ALA A 121 -10.93 0.21 -4.68
CA ALA A 121 -10.93 0.29 -6.13
C ALA A 121 -9.59 0.76 -6.72
N CYS A 122 -8.82 1.59 -6.00
CA CYS A 122 -7.48 1.96 -6.44
C CYS A 122 -6.54 0.75 -6.59
N PHE A 123 -6.69 -0.32 -5.81
CA PHE A 123 -5.90 -1.55 -5.93
C PHE A 123 -6.32 -2.43 -7.11
N PHE A 124 -7.57 -2.30 -7.57
CA PHE A 124 -8.17 -3.06 -8.66
C PHE A 124 -8.31 -2.27 -9.98
N GLY A 125 -7.79 -1.04 -10.02
CA GLY A 125 -7.92 -0.12 -11.15
C GLY A 125 -7.32 -0.66 -12.47
N PRO A 126 -7.25 0.16 -13.53
CA PRO A 126 -6.86 -0.27 -14.88
C PRO A 126 -5.47 -0.92 -14.95
N PHE A 127 -4.60 -0.64 -13.97
CA PHE A 127 -3.35 -1.37 -13.74
C PHE A 127 -3.37 -1.95 -12.32
N PRO A 128 -3.99 -3.12 -12.14
CA PRO A 128 -4.28 -3.62 -10.80
C PRO A 128 -3.00 -4.05 -10.07
N ILE A 129 -2.94 -3.79 -8.77
CA ILE A 129 -2.12 -4.57 -7.81
C ILE A 129 -2.82 -5.90 -7.56
N LEU A 130 -4.16 -5.87 -7.46
CA LEU A 130 -5.02 -7.01 -7.22
C LEU A 130 -5.93 -7.25 -8.40
N SER A 131 -5.95 -8.48 -8.91
CA SER A 131 -6.93 -8.86 -9.91
C SER A 131 -7.50 -10.24 -9.61
N LEU A 132 -8.82 -10.35 -9.67
CA LEU A 132 -9.52 -11.63 -9.58
C LEU A 132 -9.54 -12.38 -10.93
N LEU A 133 -9.36 -11.66 -12.03
CA LEU A 133 -9.54 -12.18 -13.39
C LEU A 133 -8.23 -12.38 -14.15
N THR A 134 -7.26 -11.49 -13.95
CA THR A 134 -6.06 -11.42 -14.79
C THR A 134 -4.79 -11.56 -13.98
N ARG A 135 -3.68 -11.93 -14.63
CA ARG A 135 -2.36 -11.92 -13.99
C ARG A 135 -1.81 -10.49 -13.98
N VAL A 136 -1.30 -10.09 -12.83
CA VAL A 136 -0.46 -8.90 -12.71
C VAL A 136 0.99 -9.34 -12.84
N ALA A 137 1.77 -8.65 -13.68
CA ALA A 137 3.19 -8.92 -13.82
C ALA A 137 3.97 -8.37 -12.62
N TRP A 138 4.32 -9.26 -11.70
CA TRP A 138 5.10 -8.92 -10.52
C TRP A 138 6.54 -9.35 -10.66
N ARG A 139 7.41 -8.64 -9.95
CA ARG A 139 8.85 -8.86 -9.86
C ARG A 139 9.25 -9.04 -8.42
N THR A 140 10.35 -9.75 -8.19
CA THR A 140 11.03 -9.79 -6.90
C THR A 140 12.51 -9.47 -7.08
N VAL A 141 13.12 -8.88 -6.04
CA VAL A 141 14.54 -8.51 -6.04
C VAL A 141 15.40 -9.76 -5.85
N GLU A 142 16.42 -9.93 -6.69
CA GLU A 142 17.34 -11.06 -6.56
C GLU A 142 18.12 -10.99 -5.25
N GLY A 143 18.11 -12.07 -4.46
CA GLY A 143 18.67 -12.09 -3.10
C GLY A 143 17.82 -11.39 -2.04
N GLY A 144 16.62 -10.92 -2.41
CA GLY A 144 15.67 -10.25 -1.51
C GLY A 144 16.01 -8.80 -1.22
N SER A 145 15.27 -8.20 -0.29
CA SER A 145 15.36 -6.75 -0.01
C SER A 145 16.71 -6.30 0.56
N ARG A 146 17.46 -7.20 1.21
CA ARG A 146 18.80 -6.91 1.72
C ARG A 146 19.76 -6.50 0.61
N SER A 147 19.59 -7.00 -0.61
CA SER A 147 20.46 -6.68 -1.75
C SER A 147 20.50 -5.17 -2.04
N TYR A 148 19.33 -4.52 -2.15
CA TYR A 148 19.30 -3.08 -2.43
C TYR A 148 19.59 -2.23 -1.18
N VAL A 149 19.27 -2.72 0.03
CA VAL A 149 19.66 -2.03 1.26
C VAL A 149 21.17 -1.98 1.41
N ASN A 150 21.87 -3.09 1.19
CA ASN A 150 23.33 -3.13 1.23
C ASN A 150 23.94 -2.24 0.14
N ALA A 151 23.45 -2.31 -1.09
CA ALA A 151 23.93 -1.46 -2.18
C ALA A 151 23.75 0.04 -1.90
N MET A 152 22.64 0.45 -1.25
CA MET A 152 22.46 1.84 -0.79
C MET A 152 23.46 2.22 0.30
N LEU A 153 23.75 1.31 1.24
CA LEU A 153 24.65 1.56 2.36
C LEU A 153 26.12 1.63 1.95
N ASP A 154 26.54 0.83 0.98
CA ASP A 154 27.92 0.83 0.46
C ASP A 154 28.34 2.21 -0.08
N GLY A 155 27.37 2.97 -0.61
CA GLY A 155 27.56 4.34 -1.09
C GLY A 155 27.20 5.45 -0.10
N PHE A 156 26.84 5.15 1.16
CA PHE A 156 26.28 6.14 2.09
C PHE A 156 27.35 6.77 3.01
N PRO A 157 27.75 8.03 2.79
CA PRO A 157 28.79 8.68 3.58
C PRO A 157 28.31 9.13 4.97
N GLY A 158 26.99 9.17 5.20
CA GLY A 158 26.40 9.69 6.44
C GLY A 158 26.58 8.79 7.67
N GLY A 159 27.09 7.57 7.47
CA GLY A 159 27.32 6.58 8.53
C GLY A 159 26.04 5.91 9.03
N LEU A 160 26.14 4.64 9.38
CA LEU A 160 25.05 3.85 9.96
C LEU A 160 25.41 3.52 11.42
N ARG A 161 24.45 3.72 12.34
CA ARG A 161 24.61 3.40 13.77
C ARG A 161 23.54 2.40 14.20
N PRO A 162 23.70 1.10 13.88
CA PRO A 162 22.77 0.08 14.31
C PRO A 162 22.86 -0.10 15.84
N GLY A 163 21.72 -0.38 16.47
CA GLY A 163 21.65 -0.51 17.93
C GLY A 163 21.58 0.82 18.69
N SER A 164 21.69 1.97 18.01
CA SER A 164 21.55 3.29 18.64
C SER A 164 20.09 3.73 18.72
N ARG A 165 19.47 3.58 19.90
CA ARG A 165 18.07 3.93 20.09
C ARG A 165 17.94 5.42 20.36
N VAL A 166 17.24 6.14 19.49
CA VAL A 166 16.80 7.50 19.81
C VAL A 166 15.71 7.41 20.87
N GLU A 167 15.94 8.05 22.01
CA GLU A 167 15.01 8.08 23.14
C GLU A 167 14.14 9.33 23.13
N ARG A 168 14.70 10.46 22.68
CA ARG A 168 14.03 11.76 22.74
C ARG A 168 14.59 12.75 21.73
N ILE A 169 13.74 13.65 21.27
CA ILE A 169 14.04 14.73 20.34
C ILE A 169 13.58 16.04 20.97
N ARG A 170 14.54 16.88 21.35
CA ARG A 170 14.31 18.24 21.83
C ARG A 170 14.63 19.23 20.73
N ARG A 171 13.72 20.19 20.49
CA ARG A 171 13.81 21.12 19.35
C ARG A 171 13.76 22.54 19.86
N ASN A 172 14.81 23.30 19.60
CA ASN A 172 14.87 24.72 19.91
C ASN A 172 14.89 25.57 18.62
N ARG A 173 14.99 26.89 18.72
CA ARG A 173 14.96 27.80 17.56
C ARG A 173 16.06 27.52 16.53
N THR A 174 17.22 27.03 16.95
CA THR A 174 18.43 26.95 16.11
C THR A 174 18.92 25.53 15.85
N ARG A 175 18.52 24.55 16.65
CA ARG A 175 19.04 23.18 16.62
C ARG A 175 17.99 22.16 17.05
N VAL A 176 18.23 20.93 16.64
CA VAL A 176 17.62 19.71 17.18
C VAL A 176 18.66 19.01 18.07
N GLU A 177 18.23 18.52 19.22
CA GLU A 177 19.05 17.72 20.13
C GLU A 177 18.41 16.35 20.29
N LEU A 178 19.17 15.30 20.00
CA LEU A 178 18.76 13.92 20.17
C LEU A 178 19.36 13.37 21.46
N LEU A 179 18.55 12.65 22.23
CA LEU A 179 19.03 11.76 23.27
C LEU A 179 19.14 10.36 22.68
N VAL A 180 20.37 9.84 22.58
CA VAL A 180 20.69 8.54 21.99
C VAL A 180 21.57 7.78 22.97
N ASP A 181 21.08 6.65 23.47
CA ASP A 181 21.78 5.82 24.46
C ASP A 181 22.30 6.64 25.66
N GLY A 182 21.44 7.52 26.20
CA GLY A 182 21.78 8.46 27.28
C GLY A 182 22.69 9.63 26.92
N ARG A 183 23.19 9.73 25.67
CA ARG A 183 24.07 10.82 25.19
C ARG A 183 23.31 11.85 24.37
N ARG A 184 23.73 13.11 24.47
CA ARG A 184 23.12 14.23 23.74
C ARG A 184 23.91 14.57 22.49
N GLU A 185 23.24 14.57 21.36
CA GLU A 185 23.81 14.92 20.06
C GLU A 185 23.03 16.07 19.44
N LYS A 186 23.71 16.96 18.70
CA LYS A 186 23.11 18.17 18.14
C LYS A 186 23.16 18.16 16.62
N PHE A 187 22.06 18.55 16.00
CA PHE A 187 21.87 18.61 14.55
C PHE A 187 21.15 19.90 14.16
N ASP A 188 21.25 20.27 12.88
CA ASP A 188 20.49 21.39 12.31
C ASP A 188 19.05 21.03 12.00
N HIS A 189 18.81 19.80 11.59
CA HIS A 189 17.50 19.23 11.22
C HIS A 189 17.43 17.77 11.65
N VAL A 190 16.20 17.24 11.75
CA VAL A 190 15.93 15.81 11.95
C VAL A 190 14.89 15.33 10.94
N VAL A 191 15.13 14.15 10.37
CA VAL A 191 14.17 13.45 9.50
C VAL A 191 13.71 12.21 10.23
N LEU A 192 12.40 12.11 10.47
CA LEU A 192 11.77 10.97 11.12
C LEU A 192 11.20 10.03 10.05
N ALA A 193 11.91 8.92 9.85
CA ALA A 193 11.53 7.81 8.97
C ALA A 193 10.96 6.62 9.78
N THR A 194 10.31 6.92 10.90
CA THR A 194 9.70 5.95 11.83
C THR A 194 8.18 5.95 11.69
N PRO A 195 7.46 4.91 12.17
CA PRO A 195 6.00 4.96 12.28
C PRO A 195 5.51 6.26 12.96
N ALA A 196 4.30 6.69 12.64
CA ALA A 196 3.80 8.01 13.07
C ALA A 196 3.69 8.14 14.59
N ASP A 197 3.21 7.10 15.26
CA ASP A 197 3.11 7.00 16.72
C ASP A 197 4.49 7.05 17.40
N VAL A 198 5.47 6.34 16.84
CA VAL A 198 6.86 6.38 17.29
C VAL A 198 7.44 7.77 17.12
N SER A 199 7.26 8.36 15.93
CA SER A 199 7.71 9.72 15.62
C SER A 199 7.15 10.72 16.64
N LEU A 200 5.86 10.63 16.96
CA LEU A 200 5.21 11.48 17.96
C LEU A 200 5.79 11.27 19.37
N THR A 201 5.97 10.02 19.77
CA THR A 201 6.52 9.65 21.10
C THR A 201 7.96 10.15 21.29
N LEU A 202 8.75 10.21 20.22
CA LEU A 202 10.12 10.71 20.28
C LEU A 202 10.19 12.22 20.53
N LEU A 203 9.15 13.00 20.23
CA LEU A 203 9.14 14.45 20.41
C LEU A 203 8.92 14.80 21.88
N GLU A 204 9.84 15.56 22.50
CA GLU A 204 9.69 16.01 23.89
C GLU A 204 8.49 16.95 24.08
N GLU A 205 8.25 17.81 23.09
CA GLU A 205 7.15 18.77 23.07
C GLU A 205 6.50 18.74 21.69
N PRO A 206 5.57 17.82 21.40
CA PRO A 206 4.83 17.83 20.15
C PRO A 206 3.90 19.05 20.11
N SER A 207 3.80 19.70 18.94
CA SER A 207 2.80 20.74 18.70
C SER A 207 1.40 20.13 18.50
N GLN A 208 0.35 20.95 18.60
CA GLN A 208 -1.03 20.49 18.38
C GLN A 208 -1.23 19.87 16.99
N ASP A 209 -0.64 20.48 15.95
CA ASP A 209 -0.69 19.94 14.57
C ASP A 209 -0.01 18.56 14.52
N GLU A 210 1.14 18.39 15.19
CA GLU A 210 1.88 17.12 15.20
C GLU A 210 1.10 16.02 15.92
N THR A 211 0.53 16.32 17.09
CA THR A 211 -0.34 15.38 17.81
C THR A 211 -1.54 14.97 16.95
N THR A 212 -2.18 15.95 16.28
CA THR A 212 -3.36 15.70 15.45
C THR A 212 -3.05 14.84 14.23
N TYR A 213 -1.94 15.11 13.53
CA TYR A 213 -1.63 14.42 12.27
C TYR A 213 -0.82 13.14 12.43
N LEU A 214 -0.17 12.91 13.58
CA LEU A 214 0.61 11.70 13.86
C LEU A 214 -0.05 10.74 14.85
N GLY A 215 -1.00 11.20 15.69
CA GLY A 215 -1.53 10.44 16.82
C GLY A 215 -2.58 9.38 16.46
N ASP A 216 -3.41 9.62 15.44
CA ASP A 216 -4.60 8.78 15.16
C ASP A 216 -4.33 7.62 14.19
N PHE A 217 -3.09 7.13 14.13
CA PHE A 217 -2.77 5.94 13.34
C PHE A 217 -2.88 4.68 14.18
N THR A 218 -3.72 3.75 13.72
CA THR A 218 -3.87 2.43 14.34
C THR A 218 -2.90 1.45 13.72
N TYR A 219 -2.33 0.59 14.56
CA TYR A 219 -1.39 -0.45 14.15
C TYR A 219 -1.83 -1.80 14.73
N ASP A 220 -1.78 -2.84 13.91
CA ASP A 220 -1.96 -4.24 14.29
C ASP A 220 -0.61 -4.89 14.55
N ASP A 221 -0.46 -5.58 15.68
CA ASP A 221 0.69 -6.44 15.93
C ASP A 221 0.61 -7.69 15.06
N ALA A 222 1.73 -8.02 14.42
CA ALA A 222 1.90 -9.17 13.55
C ALA A 222 3.05 -10.05 14.06
N HIS A 223 2.68 -11.23 14.54
CA HIS A 223 3.63 -12.30 14.86
C HIS A 223 3.93 -13.08 13.57
N VAL A 224 5.14 -12.90 13.05
CA VAL A 224 5.61 -13.43 11.77
C VAL A 224 6.63 -14.52 12.01
N VAL A 225 6.37 -15.71 11.48
CA VAL A 225 7.26 -16.87 11.63
C VAL A 225 7.68 -17.34 10.24
N LEU A 226 8.98 -17.54 10.05
CA LEU A 226 9.56 -18.28 8.93
C LEU A 226 9.72 -19.74 9.37
N HIS A 227 9.19 -20.70 8.64
CA HIS A 227 9.13 -22.11 9.07
C HIS A 227 8.98 -23.10 7.91
N ARG A 228 8.99 -24.39 8.25
CA ARG A 228 8.75 -25.54 7.34
C ARG A 228 7.49 -26.35 7.69
N ASP A 229 6.66 -25.88 8.61
CA ASP A 229 5.40 -26.54 8.99
C ASP A 229 4.30 -26.37 7.92
N GLU A 230 4.02 -27.42 7.15
CA GLU A 230 3.01 -27.42 6.09
C GLU A 230 1.57 -27.24 6.61
N ARG A 231 1.30 -27.44 7.92
CA ARG A 231 -0.05 -27.32 8.50
C ARG A 231 -0.59 -25.89 8.47
N THR A 232 0.21 -24.89 8.13
CA THR A 232 -0.27 -23.51 7.95
C THR A 232 -0.81 -23.23 6.54
N MET A 233 -0.69 -24.20 5.63
CA MET A 233 -1.12 -24.12 4.24
C MET A 233 -2.50 -24.76 4.04
N PRO A 234 -3.16 -24.58 2.88
CA PRO A 234 -4.34 -25.35 2.53
C PRO A 234 -4.07 -26.87 2.62
N THR A 235 -5.07 -27.63 3.08
CA THR A 235 -4.99 -29.08 3.27
C THR A 235 -4.67 -29.80 1.97
N GLU A 236 -5.22 -29.32 0.86
CA GLU A 236 -4.94 -29.87 -0.46
C GLU A 236 -3.73 -29.17 -1.10
N ARG A 237 -2.61 -29.89 -1.21
CA ARG A 237 -1.36 -29.36 -1.78
C ARG A 237 -1.51 -28.76 -3.18
N ARG A 238 -2.42 -29.28 -4.01
CA ARG A 238 -2.70 -28.72 -5.35
C ARG A 238 -3.22 -27.27 -5.32
N LEU A 239 -3.81 -26.84 -4.21
CA LEU A 239 -4.31 -25.48 -4.02
C LEU A 239 -3.21 -24.52 -3.60
N TRP A 240 -2.03 -25.00 -3.18
CA TRP A 240 -0.97 -24.14 -2.70
C TRP A 240 -0.57 -23.09 -3.74
N ALA A 241 -0.54 -21.86 -3.28
CA ALA A 241 -0.26 -20.70 -4.09
C ALA A 241 0.85 -19.86 -3.44
N ALA A 242 1.29 -18.80 -4.10
CA ALA A 242 2.32 -17.91 -3.54
C ALA A 242 1.82 -17.23 -2.25
N PHE A 243 0.54 -16.87 -2.25
CA PHE A 243 -0.19 -16.37 -1.10
C PHE A 243 -1.28 -17.36 -0.71
N ASN A 244 -1.44 -17.62 0.59
CA ASN A 244 -2.44 -18.54 1.09
C ASN A 244 -3.12 -17.91 2.29
N PHE A 245 -4.43 -18.03 2.38
CA PHE A 245 -5.21 -17.60 3.52
C PHE A 245 -6.03 -18.79 4.03
N VAL A 246 -5.88 -19.11 5.32
CA VAL A 246 -6.59 -20.22 5.94
C VAL A 246 -7.34 -19.67 7.16
N THR A 247 -8.67 -19.84 7.16
CA THR A 247 -9.49 -19.43 8.31
C THR A 247 -9.28 -20.38 9.50
N GLU A 248 -9.56 -19.89 10.71
CA GLU A 248 -9.62 -20.74 11.89
C GLU A 248 -11.01 -21.41 11.99
N GLU A 249 -11.05 -22.71 12.28
CA GLU A 249 -12.26 -23.55 12.28
C GLU A 249 -13.39 -23.09 13.23
N ALA A 250 -13.12 -22.18 14.18
CA ALA A 250 -14.04 -21.80 15.26
C ALA A 250 -14.50 -20.33 15.24
N SER A 251 -13.98 -19.49 14.37
CA SER A 251 -14.49 -18.11 14.22
C SER A 251 -15.44 -18.04 13.03
N GLY A 252 -16.73 -17.79 13.29
CA GLY A 252 -17.70 -17.46 12.26
C GLY A 252 -17.24 -16.34 11.32
N PRO A 253 -17.95 -16.16 10.21
CA PRO A 253 -17.42 -16.28 8.86
C PRO A 253 -16.27 -15.26 8.63
N PHE A 254 -15.07 -15.79 8.31
CA PHE A 254 -13.95 -15.11 7.63
C PHE A 254 -13.30 -13.87 8.27
N ARG A 255 -13.59 -13.60 9.55
CA ARG A 255 -13.05 -12.40 10.23
C ARG A 255 -11.64 -12.58 10.77
N GLN A 256 -11.18 -13.82 10.98
CA GLN A 256 -9.81 -14.11 11.44
C GLN A 256 -9.26 -15.31 10.69
N GLY A 257 -8.06 -15.14 10.15
CA GLY A 257 -7.32 -16.19 9.47
C GLY A 257 -5.83 -15.96 9.59
N SER A 258 -5.07 -16.95 9.15
CA SER A 258 -3.64 -16.80 8.98
C SER A 258 -3.32 -16.75 7.50
N TYR A 259 -2.38 -15.88 7.14
CA TYR A 259 -1.85 -15.85 5.79
C TYR A 259 -0.43 -16.38 5.76
N SER A 260 -0.13 -17.17 4.73
CA SER A 260 1.13 -17.89 4.56
C SER A 260 1.69 -17.59 3.18
N TYR A 261 2.91 -17.05 3.12
CA TYR A 261 3.65 -16.89 1.87
C TYR A 261 4.45 -18.16 1.59
N PHE A 262 4.19 -18.80 0.46
CA PHE A 262 5.00 -19.92 -0.02
C PHE A 262 6.22 -19.37 -0.78
N SER A 263 7.34 -19.23 -0.07
CA SER A 263 8.49 -18.46 -0.56
C SER A 263 9.05 -19.04 -1.87
N SER A 264 9.08 -20.35 -1.98
CA SER A 264 9.61 -21.12 -3.11
C SER A 264 8.78 -20.94 -4.39
N ALA A 265 7.53 -20.49 -4.29
CA ALA A 265 6.69 -20.20 -5.45
C ALA A 265 7.12 -18.95 -6.22
N PHE A 266 7.82 -18.01 -5.57
CA PHE A 266 8.20 -16.72 -6.18
C PHE A 266 9.66 -16.32 -5.94
N GLN A 267 10.39 -17.00 -5.05
CA GLN A 267 11.81 -16.78 -4.78
C GLN A 267 12.63 -17.95 -5.30
N ARG A 268 13.15 -17.85 -6.53
CA ARG A 268 13.83 -18.94 -7.24
C ARG A 268 15.13 -19.46 -6.58
N TRP A 269 15.62 -18.79 -5.54
CA TRP A 269 16.78 -19.23 -4.75
C TRP A 269 16.37 -19.99 -3.48
N VAL A 270 15.09 -20.31 -3.32
CA VAL A 270 14.55 -21.08 -2.21
C VAL A 270 14.01 -22.39 -2.77
N ASP A 271 14.76 -23.48 -2.57
CA ASP A 271 14.44 -24.81 -3.13
C ASP A 271 13.59 -25.67 -2.19
N ASP A 272 13.58 -25.38 -0.90
CA ASP A 272 12.81 -26.10 0.12
C ASP A 272 11.37 -25.58 0.24
N ASP A 273 10.45 -26.38 0.77
CA ASP A 273 9.13 -25.90 1.19
C ASP A 273 9.24 -24.99 2.42
N VAL A 274 9.32 -23.68 2.17
CA VAL A 274 9.51 -22.65 3.19
C VAL A 274 8.36 -21.65 3.17
N PHE A 275 7.78 -21.46 4.35
CA PHE A 275 6.61 -20.63 4.55
C PHE A 275 6.93 -19.47 5.48
N VAL A 276 6.27 -18.34 5.22
CA VAL A 276 6.22 -17.21 6.15
C VAL A 276 4.78 -17.02 6.54
N THR A 277 4.43 -17.39 7.78
CA THR A 277 3.06 -17.34 8.28
C THR A 277 2.89 -16.19 9.26
N VAL A 278 1.78 -15.49 9.12
CA VAL A 278 1.33 -14.44 10.05
C VAL A 278 -0.13 -14.70 10.43
N GLY A 279 -0.48 -14.38 11.67
CA GLY A 279 -1.83 -14.58 12.21
C GLY A 279 -1.87 -15.68 13.27
N PRO A 280 -3.06 -16.12 13.71
CA PRO A 280 -3.20 -17.06 14.82
C PRO A 280 -2.38 -18.37 14.70
N ARG A 281 -2.19 -18.89 13.48
CA ARG A 281 -1.40 -20.11 13.24
C ARG A 281 0.08 -19.93 13.49
N SER A 282 0.61 -18.70 13.38
CA SER A 282 2.05 -18.49 13.61
C SER A 282 2.46 -18.85 15.04
N ALA A 283 1.58 -18.60 16.02
CA ALA A 283 1.80 -19.00 17.41
C ALA A 283 1.73 -20.52 17.64
N LYS A 284 1.04 -21.27 16.76
CA LYS A 284 0.83 -22.73 16.87
C LYS A 284 1.94 -23.56 16.21
N ILE A 285 2.86 -22.92 15.48
CA ILE A 285 3.99 -23.61 14.82
C ILE A 285 4.94 -24.15 15.89
N PRO A 286 5.28 -25.45 15.90
CA PRO A 286 6.23 -25.99 16.87
C PRO A 286 7.65 -25.44 16.70
N PRO A 287 8.43 -25.25 17.78
CA PRO A 287 9.77 -24.69 17.72
C PRO A 287 10.71 -25.39 16.72
N GLU A 288 10.62 -26.71 16.57
CA GLU A 288 11.44 -27.50 15.65
C GLU A 288 11.20 -27.20 14.18
N HIS A 289 10.04 -26.61 13.84
CA HIS A 289 9.75 -26.16 12.48
C HIS A 289 10.11 -24.68 12.25
N ARG A 290 10.37 -23.90 13.30
CA ARG A 290 10.67 -22.46 13.20
C ARG A 290 12.11 -22.24 12.76
N LEU A 291 12.29 -21.46 11.70
CA LEU A 291 13.59 -20.99 11.21
C LEU A 291 13.91 -19.59 11.75
N SER A 292 12.89 -18.74 11.88
CA SER A 292 13.02 -17.39 12.44
C SER A 292 11.67 -16.85 12.88
N GLU A 293 11.68 -15.91 13.83
CA GLU A 293 10.49 -15.32 14.43
C GLU A 293 10.68 -13.80 14.59
N HIS A 294 9.67 -13.03 14.21
CA HIS A 294 9.67 -11.58 14.25
C HIS A 294 8.31 -11.04 14.72
N HIS A 295 8.36 -9.88 15.36
CA HIS A 295 7.18 -9.12 15.74
C HIS A 295 7.22 -7.78 15.03
N TRP A 296 6.21 -7.52 14.20
CA TRP A 296 6.05 -6.26 13.47
C TRP A 296 4.73 -5.61 13.79
N ARG A 297 4.61 -4.33 13.43
CA ARG A 297 3.37 -3.58 13.51
C ARG A 297 2.99 -3.14 12.11
N HIS A 298 1.79 -3.49 11.67
CA HIS A 298 1.25 -3.06 10.38
C HIS A 298 0.18 -2.00 10.59
N ARG A 299 0.25 -0.94 9.81
CA ARG A 299 -0.75 0.12 9.86
C ARG A 299 -2.09 -0.43 9.36
N VAL A 300 -3.15 -0.21 10.15
CA VAL A 300 -4.50 -0.60 9.77
C VAL A 300 -5.06 0.44 8.79
N PRO A 301 -5.63 0.04 7.63
CA PRO A 301 -6.33 0.98 6.76
C PRO A 301 -7.51 1.61 7.47
N ASP A 302 -7.67 2.92 7.32
CA ASP A 302 -8.79 3.67 7.90
C ASP A 302 -9.22 4.80 6.97
N PHE A 303 -10.47 5.24 7.11
CA PHE A 303 -11.05 6.33 6.30
C PHE A 303 -10.33 7.68 6.40
N ALA A 304 -9.68 7.95 7.53
CA ALA A 304 -9.03 9.23 7.79
C ALA A 304 -7.57 9.24 7.33
N ALA A 305 -6.97 8.09 7.02
CA ALA A 305 -5.62 7.94 6.51
C ALA A 305 -5.31 8.89 5.35
N PRO A 306 -6.18 8.97 4.32
CA PRO A 306 -5.90 9.80 3.16
C PRO A 306 -5.80 11.27 3.48
N ILE A 307 -6.70 11.70 4.37
CA ILE A 307 -6.77 13.07 4.85
C ILE A 307 -5.53 13.38 5.67
N ARG A 308 -5.17 12.52 6.63
CA ARG A 308 -4.00 12.73 7.49
C ARG A 308 -2.71 12.79 6.69
N SER A 309 -2.46 11.82 5.80
CA SER A 309 -1.28 11.79 4.92
C SER A 309 -1.10 13.12 4.17
N ARG A 310 -2.17 13.66 3.59
CA ARG A 310 -2.10 14.94 2.88
C ARG A 310 -1.90 16.14 3.82
N GLU A 311 -2.52 16.14 4.99
CA GLU A 311 -2.40 17.26 5.93
C GLU A 311 -1.02 17.31 6.62
N LEU A 312 -0.20 16.25 6.54
CA LEU A 312 1.21 16.28 6.98
C LEU A 312 2.02 17.40 6.33
N ARG A 313 1.64 17.90 5.15
CA ARG A 313 2.22 19.11 4.54
C ARG A 313 2.26 20.32 5.49
N ARG A 314 1.34 20.37 6.47
CA ARG A 314 1.28 21.45 7.45
C ARG A 314 2.39 21.40 8.49
N ILE A 315 3.01 20.24 8.72
CA ILE A 315 4.04 20.07 9.75
C ILE A 315 5.44 19.90 9.16
N GLN A 316 5.56 19.63 7.86
CA GLN A 316 6.85 19.47 7.20
C GLN A 316 7.75 20.70 7.36
N GLY A 317 8.99 20.47 7.80
CA GLY A 317 10.03 21.49 7.98
C GLY A 317 9.82 22.41 9.18
N LYS A 318 8.65 22.40 9.82
CA LYS A 318 8.39 23.18 11.03
C LYS A 318 9.29 22.67 12.16
N ARG A 319 9.81 23.62 12.94
CA ARG A 319 10.74 23.32 14.06
C ARG A 319 11.89 22.39 13.63
N ARG A 320 12.37 22.53 12.39
CA ARG A 320 13.50 21.75 11.82
C ARG A 320 13.25 20.24 11.78
N THR A 321 11.99 19.83 11.77
CA THR A 321 11.56 18.43 11.79
C THR A 321 10.89 18.08 10.48
N TRP A 322 11.24 16.91 9.93
CA TRP A 322 10.68 16.39 8.69
C TRP A 322 10.19 14.96 8.91
N TYR A 323 9.19 14.57 8.14
CA TYR A 323 8.45 13.33 8.33
C TYR A 323 8.39 12.56 7.00
N CYS A 324 8.80 11.30 6.98
CA CYS A 324 8.71 10.44 5.81
C CYS A 324 8.43 8.98 6.23
N GLY A 325 8.01 8.16 5.27
CA GLY A 325 7.65 6.76 5.48
C GLY A 325 6.22 6.44 5.07
N GLU A 326 5.79 5.23 5.39
CA GLU A 326 4.57 4.62 4.84
C GLU A 326 3.31 5.46 5.10
N TYR A 327 3.16 5.99 6.32
CA TYR A 327 2.01 6.80 6.75
C TYR A 327 1.88 8.14 6.02
N THR A 328 2.91 8.55 5.28
CA THR A 328 2.90 9.79 4.51
C THR A 328 2.34 9.61 3.10
N SER A 329 2.17 8.36 2.64
CA SER A 329 1.61 8.04 1.34
C SER A 329 0.16 7.56 1.43
N LEU A 330 -0.60 7.83 0.38
CA LEU A 330 -1.97 7.35 0.20
C LEU A 330 -2.05 5.92 -0.29
N ILE A 331 -1.17 5.56 -1.24
CA ILE A 331 -1.21 4.28 -1.92
C ILE A 331 0.22 3.83 -2.21
N GLY A 332 0.54 2.60 -1.84
CA GLY A 332 1.85 1.99 -2.03
C GLY A 332 2.75 2.17 -0.83
N ALA A 333 2.87 1.11 -0.01
CA ALA A 333 3.69 1.12 1.19
C ALA A 333 5.17 1.42 0.88
N HIS A 334 5.76 0.75 -0.11
CA HIS A 334 7.20 0.88 -0.40
C HIS A 334 7.54 2.04 -1.33
N GLU A 335 6.84 2.18 -2.46
CA GLU A 335 7.03 3.30 -3.40
C GLU A 335 6.73 4.64 -2.71
N GLY A 336 5.60 4.73 -1.99
CA GLY A 336 5.23 5.93 -1.25
C GLY A 336 6.24 6.29 -0.17
N SER A 337 6.75 5.30 0.58
CA SER A 337 7.83 5.52 1.55
C SER A 337 9.10 6.06 0.88
N LEU A 338 9.53 5.45 -0.23
CA LEU A 338 10.70 5.88 -0.99
C LEU A 338 10.54 7.33 -1.46
N ILE A 339 9.40 7.64 -2.11
CA ILE A 339 9.12 8.98 -2.63
C ILE A 339 9.08 10.02 -1.50
N SER A 340 8.48 9.71 -0.36
CA SER A 340 8.43 10.63 0.77
C SER A 340 9.84 10.97 1.31
N GLY A 341 10.74 9.98 1.35
CA GLY A 341 12.14 10.20 1.71
C GLY A 341 12.86 11.08 0.69
N LEU A 342 12.67 10.81 -0.61
CA LEU A 342 13.20 11.64 -1.69
C LEU A 342 12.66 13.08 -1.62
N ALA A 343 11.38 13.26 -1.27
CA ALA A 343 10.75 14.56 -1.18
C ALA A 343 11.33 15.39 -0.04
N VAL A 344 11.58 14.78 1.13
CA VAL A 344 12.27 15.44 2.25
C VAL A 344 13.72 15.77 1.89
N ALA A 345 14.44 14.86 1.24
CA ALA A 345 15.80 15.11 0.78
C ALA A 345 15.84 16.31 -0.20
N ALA A 346 14.89 16.37 -1.14
CA ALA A 346 14.76 17.48 -2.07
C ALA A 346 14.44 18.81 -1.38
N ALA A 347 13.56 18.82 -0.38
CA ALA A 347 13.25 20.00 0.42
C ALA A 347 14.47 20.51 1.23
N LEU A 348 15.39 19.60 1.56
CA LEU A 348 16.67 19.89 2.20
C LEU A 348 17.79 20.26 1.21
N GLY A 349 17.49 20.34 -0.09
CA GLY A 349 18.40 20.81 -1.13
C GLY A 349 19.10 19.72 -1.96
N ALA A 350 18.79 18.44 -1.74
CA ALA A 350 19.31 17.37 -2.60
C ALA A 350 18.61 17.37 -3.97
N PRO A 351 19.30 17.04 -5.08
CA PRO A 351 18.64 16.84 -6.36
C PRO A 351 17.81 15.55 -6.36
N TYR A 352 16.73 15.52 -7.15
CA TYR A 352 16.00 14.28 -7.43
C TYR A 352 16.90 13.34 -8.25
N PRO A 353 17.09 12.07 -7.84
CA PRO A 353 18.14 11.21 -8.41
C PRO A 353 17.80 10.56 -9.76
N PHE A 354 16.55 10.61 -10.23
CA PHE A 354 16.11 9.88 -11.43
C PHE A 354 15.55 10.79 -12.54
N PRO A 355 16.26 11.87 -12.94
CA PRO A 355 15.71 12.92 -13.80
C PRO A 355 15.19 12.42 -15.16
N ASP A 356 15.79 11.35 -15.70
CA ASP A 356 15.48 10.78 -17.01
C ASP A 356 14.34 9.76 -16.98
N ARG A 357 13.87 9.36 -15.78
CA ARG A 357 12.80 8.39 -15.60
C ARG A 357 11.44 9.11 -15.53
N LYS A 358 10.87 9.41 -16.70
CA LYS A 358 9.64 10.21 -16.85
C LYS A 358 8.50 9.80 -15.89
N ALA A 359 8.15 8.52 -15.82
CA ALA A 359 7.09 8.02 -14.94
C ALA A 359 7.43 8.18 -13.45
N ALA A 360 8.66 7.83 -13.05
CA ALA A 360 9.14 7.96 -11.68
C ALA A 360 9.14 9.43 -11.22
N ARG A 361 9.69 10.30 -12.07
CA ARG A 361 9.73 11.75 -11.86
C ARG A 361 8.34 12.33 -11.73
N ARG A 362 7.40 11.93 -12.59
CA ARG A 362 6.02 12.42 -12.54
C ARG A 362 5.36 12.07 -11.22
N LEU A 363 5.49 10.81 -10.79
CA LEU A 363 4.92 10.35 -9.52
C LEU A 363 5.57 11.06 -8.33
N PHE A 364 6.89 11.27 -8.38
CA PHE A 364 7.62 12.06 -7.38
C PHE A 364 7.11 13.50 -7.32
N GLU A 365 6.94 14.19 -8.45
CA GLU A 365 6.45 15.56 -8.51
C GLU A 365 5.02 15.67 -7.95
N ASP A 366 4.10 14.78 -8.36
CA ASP A 366 2.72 14.76 -7.87
C ASP A 366 2.66 14.49 -6.33
N ALA A 367 3.52 13.64 -5.79
CA ALA A 367 3.57 13.38 -4.35
C ALA A 367 4.25 14.51 -3.56
N ALA A 368 5.42 14.97 -4.00
CA ALA A 368 6.23 15.96 -3.31
C ALA A 368 5.57 17.36 -3.32
N ALA A 369 4.91 17.72 -4.43
CA ALA A 369 4.21 19.00 -4.56
C ALA A 369 2.83 18.98 -3.89
N ASP A 370 1.96 18.02 -4.25
CA ASP A 370 0.54 18.08 -3.84
C ASP A 370 0.28 17.48 -2.45
N HIS A 371 1.04 16.45 -2.05
CA HIS A 371 0.80 15.73 -0.79
C HIS A 371 1.67 16.24 0.34
N ALA A 372 2.97 16.43 0.07
CA ALA A 372 3.90 16.85 1.11
C ALA A 372 4.06 18.39 1.18
N GLY A 373 3.70 19.12 0.12
CA GLY A 373 3.89 20.58 0.05
C GLY A 373 5.35 21.01 0.18
N LEU A 374 6.28 20.11 -0.18
CA LEU A 374 7.71 20.20 0.09
C LEU A 374 8.48 20.91 -1.02
N ILE A 375 7.95 20.91 -2.24
CA ILE A 375 8.57 21.53 -3.42
C ILE A 375 7.65 22.57 -4.04
N LYS A 376 8.22 23.68 -4.53
CA LYS A 376 7.47 24.84 -5.08
C LYS A 376 7.69 25.00 -6.59
N THR A 377 7.32 24.00 -7.40
CA THR A 377 7.26 24.01 -8.89
C THR A 377 6.66 22.66 -9.32
N VAL A 378 5.75 22.45 -10.28
CA VAL A 378 5.12 23.20 -11.40
C VAL A 378 3.59 23.02 -11.26
N ARG A 379 2.74 23.81 -11.94
CA ARG A 379 1.28 23.57 -12.00
C ARG A 379 1.02 22.06 -12.16
N PRO A 380 0.08 21.44 -11.41
CA PRO A 380 -0.28 20.05 -11.66
C PRO A 380 -0.59 19.95 -13.15
N ALA A 381 0.16 19.11 -13.89
CA ALA A 381 -0.16 18.95 -15.29
C ALA A 381 -1.59 18.42 -15.35
N HIS A 382 -2.41 18.95 -16.26
CA HIS A 382 -3.79 18.50 -16.46
C HIS A 382 -3.87 16.97 -16.68
N GLU A 383 -2.74 16.35 -17.01
CA GLU A 383 -2.47 14.91 -17.12
C GLU A 383 -1.66 14.40 -15.90
N SER A 384 -2.29 14.24 -14.74
CA SER A 384 -1.70 13.47 -13.62
C SER A 384 -1.64 11.99 -13.97
N PHE A 385 -0.50 11.37 -13.69
CA PHE A 385 -0.36 9.91 -13.73
C PHE A 385 -1.32 9.30 -12.70
N TRP A 386 -1.94 8.20 -13.09
CA TRP A 386 -2.90 7.46 -12.30
C TRP A 386 -2.34 7.08 -10.90
N PRO A 387 -3.16 7.10 -9.83
CA PRO A 387 -4.57 7.48 -9.83
C PRO A 387 -4.72 9.02 -9.85
N PRO A 388 -5.65 9.56 -10.67
CA PRO A 388 -5.75 10.98 -10.98
C PRO A 388 -5.68 11.85 -9.73
N SER A 389 -4.62 12.67 -9.63
CA SER A 389 -4.51 13.80 -8.70
C SER A 389 -5.23 13.57 -7.36
N LEU A 390 -4.89 12.49 -6.66
CA LEU A 390 -5.38 12.22 -5.31
C LEU A 390 -5.20 13.44 -4.40
N GLY A 391 -4.20 14.29 -4.64
CA GLY A 391 -3.99 15.55 -3.91
C GLY A 391 -5.00 16.65 -4.25
N ALA A 392 -5.44 16.74 -5.51
CA ALA A 392 -6.53 17.64 -5.93
C ALA A 392 -7.88 17.11 -5.45
N LEU A 393 -8.06 15.79 -5.52
CA LEU A 393 -9.25 15.10 -5.10
C LEU A 393 -9.45 15.15 -3.57
N VAL A 394 -8.43 14.80 -2.78
CA VAL A 394 -8.45 14.96 -1.31
C VAL A 394 -8.52 16.46 -0.96
N GLY A 395 -8.00 17.34 -1.82
CA GLY A 395 -8.27 18.77 -1.80
C GLY A 395 -9.72 19.15 -1.92
N GLN A 396 -10.44 18.54 -2.85
CA GLN A 396 -11.87 18.74 -3.06
C GLN A 396 -12.69 18.09 -1.93
N MET A 397 -12.36 16.86 -1.51
CA MET A 397 -12.98 16.17 -0.37
C MET A 397 -12.82 16.95 0.94
N LEU A 398 -11.66 17.56 1.17
CA LEU A 398 -11.42 18.40 2.35
C LEU A 398 -11.97 19.82 2.20
N GLY A 399 -12.12 20.33 0.98
CA GLY A 399 -12.90 21.54 0.72
C GLY A 399 -14.36 21.35 1.14
N SER A 400 -14.94 20.17 0.87
CA SER A 400 -16.28 19.79 1.35
C SER A 400 -16.31 19.51 2.87
N SER A 401 -15.29 18.88 3.44
CA SER A 401 -15.24 18.53 4.87
C SER A 401 -14.88 19.72 5.79
N LEU A 402 -14.03 20.66 5.37
CA LEU A 402 -13.72 21.89 6.12
C LEU A 402 -14.88 22.89 6.06
N ALA A 403 -15.66 22.91 4.99
CA ALA A 403 -16.94 23.64 4.95
C ALA A 403 -17.98 23.02 5.91
N GLN A 404 -17.90 21.71 6.17
CA GLN A 404 -18.74 21.00 7.15
C GLN A 404 -18.27 21.17 8.60
N ARG A 405 -16.96 21.22 8.88
CA ARG A 405 -16.41 21.35 10.25
C ARG A 405 -16.62 22.71 10.93
N ALA A 406 -17.14 23.70 10.21
CA ALA A 406 -17.60 24.96 10.80
C ALA A 406 -19.00 24.85 11.46
N ARG A 407 -19.65 23.68 11.41
CA ARG A 407 -20.93 23.41 12.08
C ARG A 407 -20.81 22.06 12.81
N GLY A 408 -21.25 22.04 14.07
CA GLY A 408 -21.06 20.92 14.99
C GLY A 408 -21.67 19.58 14.53
N PRO A 409 -21.48 18.50 15.33
CA PRO A 409 -21.81 17.14 14.93
C PRO A 409 -23.32 16.90 15.03
N ARG A 410 -24.06 17.18 13.95
CA ARG A 410 -25.29 16.50 13.52
C ARG A 410 -25.84 17.18 12.25
N GLU A 411 -26.27 16.34 11.32
CA GLU A 411 -27.07 16.64 10.11
C GLU A 411 -26.32 16.95 8.80
N LEU A 412 -26.72 16.16 7.79
CA LEU A 412 -26.17 16.01 6.45
C LEU A 412 -26.57 17.13 5.49
N VAL A 413 -25.60 17.54 4.67
CA VAL A 413 -25.57 18.09 3.28
C VAL A 413 -26.82 18.82 2.72
N PRO A 414 -26.62 19.98 2.04
CA PRO A 414 -27.25 20.15 0.71
C PRO A 414 -26.43 20.86 -0.40
N ALA A 415 -26.44 20.24 -1.58
CA ALA A 415 -26.85 20.76 -2.90
C ALA A 415 -26.12 21.91 -3.65
N ARG A 416 -24.88 22.31 -3.34
CA ARG A 416 -24.17 23.34 -4.17
C ARG A 416 -22.77 23.00 -4.68
N LEU A 417 -22.41 21.72 -4.75
CA LEU A 417 -21.10 21.27 -5.28
C LEU A 417 -21.14 20.74 -6.73
N ALA A 418 -22.33 20.55 -7.31
CA ALA A 418 -22.49 19.96 -8.64
C ALA A 418 -21.93 20.80 -9.79
N SER A 419 -21.83 22.13 -9.66
CA SER A 419 -21.41 22.99 -10.77
C SER A 419 -19.91 23.24 -10.88
N LEU A 420 -19.10 22.94 -9.84
CA LEU A 420 -17.66 23.22 -9.85
C LEU A 420 -16.80 22.05 -10.34
N VAL A 421 -17.35 20.82 -10.39
CA VAL A 421 -16.61 19.57 -10.66
C VAL A 421 -16.70 19.13 -12.13
N SER A 422 -17.61 19.72 -12.91
CA SER A 422 -17.91 19.33 -14.30
C SER A 422 -16.74 19.45 -15.29
N ASN A 423 -15.67 20.19 -14.98
CA ASN A 423 -14.65 20.56 -15.98
C ASN A 423 -13.28 19.87 -15.82
N LEU A 424 -13.12 18.86 -14.95
CA LEU A 424 -11.79 18.27 -14.66
C LEU A 424 -11.68 16.75 -14.81
N VAL A 425 -12.74 16.06 -15.25
CA VAL A 425 -12.75 14.58 -15.39
C VAL A 425 -13.03 14.10 -16.82
N VAL A 426 -13.32 15.01 -17.76
CA VAL A 426 -13.85 14.65 -19.10
C VAL A 426 -12.78 14.11 -20.07
N ASP A 427 -11.49 14.38 -19.86
CA ASP A 427 -10.45 13.99 -20.84
C ASP A 427 -9.73 12.65 -20.57
N ARG A 428 -10.10 11.89 -19.52
CA ARG A 428 -9.34 10.68 -19.10
C ARG A 428 -9.98 9.34 -19.46
N VAL A 429 -10.98 9.37 -20.32
CA VAL A 429 -11.77 8.22 -20.79
C VAL A 429 -11.11 7.35 -21.88
N PRO A 430 -10.16 7.80 -22.74
CA PRO A 430 -9.69 7.00 -23.89
C PRO A 430 -8.89 5.73 -23.57
N VAL A 431 -7.88 5.81 -22.67
CA VAL A 431 -7.08 4.63 -22.25
C VAL A 431 -7.98 3.59 -21.58
N TYR A 432 -8.95 4.08 -20.81
CA TYR A 432 -9.90 3.28 -20.07
C TYR A 432 -10.90 2.52 -20.96
N ARG A 433 -11.44 3.16 -22.01
CA ARG A 433 -12.30 2.48 -22.99
C ARG A 433 -11.56 1.40 -23.78
N SER A 434 -10.28 1.59 -24.07
CA SER A 434 -9.45 0.58 -24.74
C SER A 434 -9.25 -0.67 -23.87
N PHE A 435 -8.94 -0.48 -22.57
CA PHE A 435 -8.76 -1.57 -21.62
C PHE A 435 -10.07 -2.33 -21.35
N LYS A 436 -11.21 -1.63 -21.20
CA LYS A 436 -12.54 -2.26 -21.07
C LYS A 436 -12.88 -3.10 -22.31
N LYS A 437 -12.52 -2.63 -23.51
CA LYS A 437 -12.72 -3.38 -24.76
C LYS A 437 -11.82 -4.60 -24.90
N GLU A 438 -10.61 -4.56 -24.34
CA GLU A 438 -9.68 -5.71 -24.29
C GLU A 438 -10.10 -6.76 -23.26
N LEU A 439 -10.55 -6.35 -22.07
CA LEU A 439 -11.08 -7.26 -21.03
C LEU A 439 -12.35 -8.00 -21.48
N SER A 440 -13.20 -7.35 -22.28
CA SER A 440 -14.45 -7.94 -22.78
C SER A 440 -14.29 -8.80 -24.05
N SER A 441 -13.05 -9.09 -24.50
CA SER A 441 -12.82 -9.89 -25.71
C SER A 441 -12.77 -11.39 -25.39
N PRO A 442 -13.61 -12.24 -26.02
CA PRO A 442 -13.71 -13.68 -25.71
C PRO A 442 -12.47 -14.52 -26.06
N HIS A 443 -11.39 -13.93 -26.57
CA HIS A 443 -10.15 -14.62 -26.98
C HIS A 443 -8.85 -14.00 -26.43
N GLY A 444 -8.90 -13.29 -25.30
CA GLY A 444 -7.74 -12.60 -24.72
C GLY A 444 -6.70 -13.52 -24.07
N ASP A 445 -5.83 -14.16 -24.87
CA ASP A 445 -4.49 -14.54 -24.42
C ASP A 445 -3.76 -13.21 -24.13
N VAL A 446 -3.81 -12.74 -22.86
CA VAL A 446 -3.10 -11.54 -22.37
C VAL A 446 -1.59 -11.84 -22.33
N ARG A 447 -1.01 -12.23 -23.46
CA ARG A 447 0.42 -12.27 -23.67
C ARG A 447 0.91 -10.85 -23.85
N ALA A 448 1.43 -10.28 -22.77
CA ALA A 448 2.65 -9.48 -22.77
C ALA A 448 2.74 -8.25 -23.73
N ARG A 449 1.67 -7.81 -24.40
CA ARG A 449 1.74 -6.74 -25.41
C ARG A 449 1.59 -5.33 -24.82
N VAL A 450 0.90 -5.18 -23.68
CA VAL A 450 0.76 -3.87 -23.01
C VAL A 450 2.02 -3.48 -22.23
N TYR A 451 2.85 -4.45 -21.83
CA TYR A 451 4.05 -4.22 -21.02
C TYR A 451 5.26 -3.63 -21.77
N ARG A 452 5.13 -3.33 -23.07
CA ARG A 452 6.28 -3.01 -23.93
C ARG A 452 6.29 -1.61 -24.54
N ARG A 453 5.36 -0.73 -24.18
CA ARG A 453 5.15 0.49 -24.97
C ARG A 453 5.92 1.75 -24.56
N ASP A 454 6.66 1.77 -23.45
CA ASP A 454 7.43 2.97 -23.05
C ASP A 454 8.79 2.65 -22.39
N THR A 455 9.58 1.75 -23.00
CA THR A 455 11.02 1.65 -22.68
C THR A 455 11.93 2.23 -23.76
N ASP A 456 11.41 2.65 -24.91
CA ASP A 456 12.19 3.30 -25.97
C ASP A 456 11.48 4.55 -26.50
N ALA A 457 11.78 5.71 -25.91
CA ALA A 457 11.79 7.06 -26.53
C ALA A 457 12.10 8.18 -25.52
#